data_AF-A0A0E4BYF5-F1
#
_entry.id   AF-A0A0E4BYF5-F1
#
_cell.length_a   1.000
_cell.length_b   1.000
_cell.length_c   1.000
_cell.angle_alpha   90.00
_cell.angle_beta   90.00
_cell.angle_gamma   90.00
#
_symmetry.space_group_name_H-M   'P 1'
#
loop_
_entity.id
_entity.type
_entity.pdbx_description
1 polymer ?
#
loop_
_entity_poly.entity_id
_entity_poly.type
_entity_poly.pdbx_seq_one_letter_code
_entity_poly.pdbx_strand_id
1 'polypeptide(L)' 'MRNCQIREGDGGVLMNASTQAPFTYKDSCVELNPHVGGNPATAVESRKAVEEFLQALFRLG' A
#
# COMPACT_ATOMS: atom_id res chain seq x y z
N MET A 1 0.56 -4.32 -7.34
CA MET A 1 -0.28 -3.39 -8.13
C MET A 1 0.42 -2.02 -8.28
N ARG A 2 1.64 -1.99 -8.82
CA ARG A 2 2.33 -0.72 -9.14
C ARG A 2 2.37 -0.44 -10.64
N ASN A 3 2.32 -1.51 -11.46
CA ASN A 3 2.40 -1.42 -12.92
C ASN A 3 1.05 -1.51 -13.63
N CYS A 4 -0.05 -1.73 -12.90
CA CYS A 4 -1.38 -1.72 -13.50
C CYS A 4 -1.87 -0.28 -13.65
N GLN A 5 -2.20 0.09 -14.89
CA GLN A 5 -2.93 1.32 -15.17
C GLN A 5 -4.42 1.00 -15.15
N ILE A 6 -5.14 1.59 -14.20
CA ILE A 6 -6.57 1.38 -14.04
C ILE A 6 -7.29 2.69 -14.29
N ARG A 7 -8.39 2.60 -15.02
CA ARG A 7 -9.30 3.71 -15.28
C ARG A 7 -10.71 3.30 -14.91
N GLU A 8 -11.54 4.27 -14.57
CA GLU A 8 -12.95 4.03 -14.30
C GLU A 8 -13.73 3.97 -15.62
N GLY A 9 -14.56 2.95 -15.78
CA GLY A 9 -15.50 2.78 -16.88
C GLY A 9 -16.95 3.06 -16.45
N ASP A 10 -17.90 2.69 -17.31
CA ASP A 10 -19.32 2.91 -17.05
C ASP A 10 -19.77 2.26 -15.74
N GLY A 11 -20.57 2.98 -14.96
CA GLY A 11 -21.06 2.51 -13.67
C GLY A 11 -19.97 2.30 -12.60
N GLY A 12 -18.79 2.87 -12.78
CA GLY A 12 -17.69 2.79 -11.80
C GLY A 12 -16.87 1.50 -11.91
N VAL A 13 -17.01 0.74 -12.99
CA VAL A 13 -16.23 -0.50 -13.18
C VAL A 13 -14.75 -0.14 -13.36
N LEU A 14 -13.88 -0.74 -12.55
CA LEU A 14 -12.44 -0.59 -12.74
C LEU A 14 -12.02 -1.37 -13.98
N MET A 15 -11.38 -0.69 -14.92
CA MET A 15 -10.92 -1.24 -16.19
C MET A 15 -9.41 -1.23 -16.23
N ASN A 16 -8.82 -2.32 -16.70
CA ASN A 16 -7.41 -2.33 -17.08
C ASN A 16 -7.23 -1.49 -18.35
N ALA A 17 -6.45 -0.41 -18.27
CA ALA A 17 -6.31 0.54 -19.38
C ALA A 17 -5.57 -0.07 -20.59
N SER A 18 -4.69 -1.04 -20.36
CA SER A 18 -3.93 -1.71 -21.42
C SER A 18 -4.78 -2.71 -22.21
N THR A 19 -5.67 -3.45 -21.54
CA THR A 19 -6.48 -4.50 -22.18
C THR A 19 -7.92 -4.07 -22.47
N GLN A 20 -8.36 -2.96 -21.88
CA GLN A 20 -9.76 -2.48 -21.92
C GLN A 20 -10.79 -3.47 -21.36
N ALA A 21 -10.34 -4.51 -20.65
CA ALA A 21 -11.22 -5.43 -19.93
C ALA A 21 -11.43 -4.96 -18.48
N PRO A 22 -12.49 -5.44 -17.80
CA PRO A 22 -12.62 -5.25 -16.35
C PRO A 22 -11.35 -5.72 -15.64
N PHE A 23 -10.82 -4.87 -14.77
CA PHE A 23 -9.63 -5.16 -13.99
C PHE A 23 -9.87 -6.38 -13.09
N THR A 24 -8.85 -7.21 -12.97
CA THR A 24 -8.84 -8.37 -12.08
C THR A 24 -7.44 -8.56 -11.49
N TYR A 25 -7.36 -9.11 -10.28
CA TYR A 25 -6.08 -9.48 -9.66
C TYR A 25 -5.33 -10.59 -10.41
N LYS A 26 -5.93 -11.17 -11.45
CA LYS A 26 -5.28 -12.11 -12.38
C LYS A 26 -4.61 -11.40 -13.57
N ASP A 27 -4.78 -10.09 -13.72
CA ASP A 27 -4.13 -9.34 -14.80
C ASP A 27 -2.61 -9.46 -14.70
N SER A 28 -1.94 -9.62 -15.84
CA SER A 28 -0.49 -9.84 -15.91
C SER A 28 0.34 -8.68 -15.35
N CYS A 29 -0.21 -7.47 -15.27
CA CYS A 29 0.42 -6.31 -14.64
C CYS A 29 0.46 -6.41 -13.10
N VAL A 30 -0.29 -7.35 -12.51
CA VAL A 30 -0.37 -7.54 -11.06
C VAL A 30 0.86 -8.30 -10.60
N GLU A 31 1.80 -7.56 -10.02
CA GLU A 31 2.92 -8.14 -9.31
C GLU A 31 2.46 -8.74 -7.98
N LEU A 32 2.68 -10.05 -7.82
CA LEU A 32 2.49 -10.78 -6.57
C LEU A 32 3.80 -10.77 -5.78
N ASN A 33 3.70 -10.59 -4.47
CA ASN A 33 4.85 -10.46 -3.56
C ASN A 33 5.87 -9.37 -4.00
N PRO A 34 5.42 -8.15 -4.38
CA PRO A 34 6.37 -7.10 -4.69
C PRO A 34 7.19 -6.80 -3.42
N HIS A 35 8.50 -6.62 -3.57
CA HIS A 35 9.32 -6.16 -2.47
C HIS A 35 8.90 -4.73 -2.11
N VAL A 36 8.18 -4.59 -0.99
CA VAL A 36 7.86 -3.28 -0.43
C VAL A 36 9.01 -2.87 0.46
N GLY A 37 9.96 -2.12 -0.12
CA GLY A 37 11.10 -1.59 0.63
C GLY A 37 10.63 -0.69 1.78
N GLY A 38 11.21 -0.89 2.97
CA GLY A 38 11.06 0.02 4.09
C GLY A 38 12.11 1.13 4.05
N ASN A 39 11.82 2.28 4.69
CA ASN A 39 12.82 3.30 4.96
C ASN A 39 13.34 3.11 6.41
N PRO A 40 14.60 2.71 6.60
CA PRO A 40 15.13 2.34 7.92
C PRO A 40 15.12 3.50 8.90
N ALA A 41 15.39 4.73 8.45
CA ALA A 41 15.34 5.91 9.31
C ALA A 41 13.91 6.15 9.82
N THR A 42 12.92 6.13 8.92
CA THR A 42 11.52 6.32 9.32
C THR A 42 10.99 5.19 10.21
N ALA A 43 11.50 3.96 10.05
CA ALA A 43 11.11 2.84 10.90
C ALA A 43 11.57 3.04 12.35
N VAL A 44 12.82 3.51 12.54
CA VAL A 44 13.36 3.84 13.86
C VAL A 44 12.57 4.97 14.51
N GLU A 45 12.35 6.07 13.79
CA GLU A 45 11.62 7.22 14.34
C GLU A 45 10.15 6.89 14.66
N SER A 46 9.48 6.12 13.81
CA SER A 46 8.10 5.68 14.06
C SER A 46 8.02 4.81 15.33
N ARG A 47 8.98 3.90 15.51
CA ARG A 47 9.03 3.04 16.70
C ARG A 47 9.23 3.87 17.96
N LYS A 48 10.20 4.79 17.94
CA LYS A 48 10.47 5.69 19.07
C LYS A 48 9.24 6.51 19.45
N ALA A 49 8.55 7.11 18.47
CA ALA A 49 7.36 7.91 18.73
C ALA A 49 6.22 7.08 19.37
N VAL A 50 6.05 5.83 18.96
CA VAL A 50 5.07 4.92 19.56
C VAL A 50 5.48 4.55 20.99
N GLU A 51 6.76 4.24 21.23
CA GLU A 51 7.27 3.93 22.57
C GLU A 51 7.06 5.10 23.54
N GLU A 52 7.42 6.32 23.14
CA GLU A 52 7.23 7.54 23.93
C GLU A 52 5.74 7.82 24.22
N PHE A 53 4.87 7.64 23.22
CA PHE A 53 3.43 7.78 23.39
C PHE A 53 2.88 6.80 24.43
N LEU A 54 3.25 5.53 24.35
CA LEU A 54 2.78 4.49 25.27
C LEU A 54 3.34 4.72 26.69
N GLN A 55 4.60 5.14 26.81
CA GLN A 55 5.18 5.50 28.10
C GLN A 55 4.41 6.64 28.77
N ALA A 56 4.08 7.70 28.02
CA ALA A 56 3.29 8.81 28.53
C ALA A 56 1.86 8.40 28.91
N LEU A 57 1.19 7.61 28.04
CA LEU A 57 -0.18 7.16 28.25
C LEU A 57 -0.32 6.29 29.51
N PHE A 58 0.61 5.36 29.71
CA PHE A 58 0.58 4.40 30.82
C PHE A 58 1.41 4.83 32.02
N ARG A 59 2.07 6.00 31.97
CA ARG A 59 2.97 6.51 33.01
C ARG A 59 4.08 5.51 33.36
N LEU A 60 4.66 4.92 32.32
CA LEU A 60 5.79 3.99 32.43
C LEU A 60 7.06 4.83 32.50
N GLY A 61 7.49 5.14 33.71
CA GLY A 61 8.74 5.85 34.02
C GLY A 61 9.87 4.88 34.34
#